data_AF-A0A1F8QW28-F1
#
_entry.id   AF-A0A1F8QW28-F1
#
_cell.length_a   1.000
_cell.length_b   1.000
_cell.length_c   1.000
_cell.angle_alpha   90.00
_cell.angle_beta   90.00
_cell.angle_gamma   90.00
#
_symmetry.space_group_name_H-M   'P 1'
#
loop_
_entity.id
_entity.type
_entity.pdbx_description
1 polymer ?
#
loop_
_entity_poly.entity_id
_entity_poly.type
_entity_poly.pdbx_seq_one_letter_code
_entity_poly.pdbx_strand_id
1 'polypeptide(L)'
;MEESVAAQQPFDDFEARHEGWISPREKELTAQGWTKRFTLPTMRLNEFVQVYDSLGFEVLLEPVVPDLTREDCASCQILDCLLLKTVYTRPGK
;
A
#
# COMPACT_ATOMS: atom_id res chain seq x y z
N MET A 1 -37.71 -32.00 -3.54
CA MET A 1 -36.32 -32.23 -3.96
C MET A 1 -35.73 -30.86 -4.17
N GLU A 2 -35.26 -30.25 -3.09
CA GLU A 2 -34.68 -28.90 -3.09
C GLU A 2 -33.21 -29.09 -2.72
N GLU A 3 -32.37 -29.16 -3.73
CA GLU A 3 -30.92 -29.12 -3.54
C GLU A 3 -30.55 -27.68 -3.16
N SER A 4 -30.16 -27.53 -1.90
CA SER A 4 -29.62 -26.30 -1.34
C SER A 4 -28.31 -25.95 -2.05
N VAL A 5 -28.33 -24.86 -2.84
CA VAL A 5 -27.10 -24.19 -3.27
C VAL A 5 -26.46 -23.58 -2.02
N ALA A 6 -25.33 -24.15 -1.61
CA ALA A 6 -24.49 -23.63 -0.55
C ALA A 6 -24.13 -22.17 -0.87
N ALA A 7 -24.45 -21.27 0.06
CA ALA A 7 -24.10 -19.87 -0.03
C ALA A 7 -22.58 -19.72 -0.19
N GLN A 8 -22.17 -19.24 -1.36
CA GLN A 8 -20.83 -18.73 -1.61
C GLN A 8 -20.53 -17.69 -0.52
N GLN A 9 -19.50 -17.96 0.29
CA GLN A 9 -19.09 -17.10 1.39
C GLN A 9 -18.83 -15.67 0.86
N PRO A 10 -19.31 -14.62 1.55
CA PRO A 10 -19.22 -13.25 1.05
C PRO A 10 -17.75 -12.85 0.88
N PHE A 11 -17.41 -12.43 -0.34
CA PHE A 11 -16.11 -11.88 -0.72
C PHE A 11 -15.89 -10.45 -0.16
N ASP A 12 -16.84 -9.95 0.64
CA ASP A 12 -16.90 -8.61 1.21
C ASP A 12 -16.66 -8.67 2.72
N ASP A 13 -15.40 -8.81 3.11
CA ASP A 13 -14.88 -8.05 4.25
C ASP A 13 -13.36 -7.88 4.10
N PHE A 14 -12.97 -7.16 3.04
CA PHE A 14 -11.58 -6.80 2.76
C PHE A 14 -11.06 -5.78 3.79
N GLU A 15 -11.95 -4.99 4.39
CA GLU A 15 -11.63 -3.99 5.42
C GLU A 15 -11.31 -4.62 6.78
N ALA A 16 -11.97 -5.69 7.21
CA ALA A 16 -11.73 -6.33 8.51
C ALA A 16 -10.46 -7.20 8.56
N ARG A 17 -9.92 -7.63 7.41
CA ARG A 17 -8.69 -8.45 7.39
C ARG A 17 -7.43 -7.67 7.77
N HIS A 18 -7.47 -6.34 7.73
CA HIS A 18 -6.35 -5.46 8.03
C HIS A 18 -6.71 -4.46 9.12
N GLU A 19 -7.28 -4.94 10.23
CA GLU A 19 -7.48 -4.12 11.41
C GLU A 19 -6.11 -3.58 11.89
N GLY A 20 -5.79 -2.36 11.47
CA GLY A 20 -5.04 -1.39 12.24
C GLY A 20 -3.51 -1.35 12.12
N TRP A 21 -2.84 -2.12 11.26
CA TRP A 21 -1.38 -1.94 11.13
C TRP A 21 -1.01 -0.78 10.18
N ILE A 22 -1.09 0.43 10.72
CA ILE A 22 -0.50 1.64 10.14
C ILE A 22 0.91 1.80 10.73
N SER A 23 1.94 1.77 9.87
CA SER A 23 3.32 1.96 10.32
C SER A 23 3.50 3.36 10.97
N PRO A 24 4.45 3.54 11.91
CA PRO A 24 4.71 4.85 12.51
C PRO A 24 4.98 5.95 11.46
N ARG A 25 5.67 5.58 10.37
CA ARG A 25 5.94 6.48 9.25
C ARG A 25 4.68 6.86 8.49
N GLU A 26 3.79 5.90 8.26
CA GLU A 26 2.50 6.16 7.61
C GLU A 26 1.62 7.08 8.47
N LYS A 27 1.60 6.90 9.81
CA LYS A 27 0.88 7.80 10.73
C LYS A 27 1.39 9.24 10.62
N GLU A 28 2.71 9.43 10.59
CA GLU A 28 3.33 10.74 10.44
C GLU A 28 2.96 11.41 9.11
N LEU A 29 3.01 10.66 8.01
CA LEU A 29 2.66 11.16 6.69
C LEU A 29 1.18 11.52 6.59
N THR A 30 0.29 10.69 7.14
CA THR A 30 -1.14 11.01 7.21
C THR A 30 -1.41 12.26 8.04
N ALA A 31 -0.70 12.46 9.16
CA ALA A 31 -0.82 13.70 9.95
C ALA A 31 -0.37 14.95 9.18
N GLN A 32 0.54 14.82 8.22
CA GLN A 32 0.98 15.88 7.31
C GLN A 32 0.06 16.08 6.09
N GLY A 33 -1.04 15.33 6.01
CA GLY A 33 -2.02 15.41 4.92
C GLY A 33 -1.70 14.52 3.72
N TRP A 34 -0.76 13.58 3.83
CA TRP A 34 -0.47 12.62 2.78
C TRP A 34 -1.42 11.43 2.83
N THR A 35 -1.98 11.05 1.68
CA THR A 35 -2.77 9.83 1.53
C THR A 35 -1.94 8.73 0.90
N LYS A 36 -1.84 7.58 1.56
CA LYS A 36 -1.23 6.37 1.00
C LYS A 36 -2.07 5.85 -0.16
N ARG A 37 -1.44 5.52 -1.29
CA ARG A 37 -2.12 4.97 -2.46
C ARG A 37 -1.83 3.49 -2.63
N PHE A 38 -0.61 3.14 -2.97
CA PHE A 38 -0.21 1.77 -3.27
C PHE A 38 1.31 1.61 -3.19
N THR A 39 1.76 0.36 -3.17
CA THR A 39 3.18 -0.01 -3.15
C THR A 39 3.51 -0.78 -4.42
N LEU A 40 4.59 -0.40 -5.12
CA LEU A 40 5.03 -1.07 -6.34
C LEU A 40 6.55 -1.01 -6.53
N PRO A 41 7.11 -1.86 -7.42
CA PRO A 41 8.51 -1.78 -7.79
C PRO A 41 8.85 -0.47 -8.51
N THR A 42 10.04 0.04 -8.23
CA THR A 42 10.51 1.37 -8.64
C THR A 42 10.46 1.61 -10.15
N MET A 43 10.61 0.56 -10.96
CA MET A 43 10.60 0.66 -12.43
C MET A 43 9.32 1.28 -13.02
N ARG A 44 8.15 1.09 -12.38
CA ARG A 44 6.86 1.62 -12.87
C ARG A 44 6.44 2.93 -12.19
N LEU A 45 7.20 3.41 -11.20
CA LEU A 45 6.77 4.57 -10.39
C LEU A 45 6.71 5.87 -11.17
N ASN A 46 7.59 6.05 -12.14
CA ASN A 46 7.66 7.29 -12.91
C ASN A 46 6.36 7.58 -13.69
N GLU A 47 5.70 6.53 -14.18
CA GLU A 47 4.41 6.65 -14.88
C GLU A 47 3.33 7.22 -13.95
N PHE A 48 3.27 6.70 -12.72
CA PHE A 48 2.31 7.18 -11.72
C PHE A 48 2.62 8.59 -11.23
N VAL A 49 3.90 8.94 -11.05
CA VAL A 49 4.30 10.29 -10.67
C VAL A 49 3.82 11.30 -11.71
N GLN A 50 4.05 11.05 -13.00
CA GLN A 50 3.61 11.95 -14.08
C GLN A 50 2.10 12.08 -14.16
N VAL A 51 1.36 10.98 -13.97
CA VAL A 51 -0.11 11.01 -13.94
C VAL A 51 -0.61 11.86 -12.77
N TYR A 52 -0.10 11.65 -11.56
CA TYR A 52 -0.54 12.42 -10.39
C TYR A 52 -0.14 13.90 -10.47
N ASP A 53 1.07 14.20 -10.97
CA ASP A 53 1.53 15.57 -11.21
C ASP A 53 0.61 16.29 -12.21
N SER A 54 0.25 15.63 -13.31
CA SER A 54 -0.69 16.17 -14.31
C SER A 54 -2.10 16.42 -13.76
N LEU A 55 -2.49 15.70 -12.70
CA LEU A 55 -3.75 15.89 -11.99
C LEU A 55 -3.65 16.96 -10.88
N GLY A 56 -2.49 17.60 -10.71
CA GLY A 56 -2.25 18.62 -9.70
C GLY A 56 -2.01 18.06 -8.30
N PHE A 57 -1.52 16.83 -8.17
CA PHE A 57 -1.12 16.24 -6.89
C PHE A 57 0.39 16.36 -6.68
N GLU A 58 0.78 16.63 -5.43
CA GLU A 58 2.13 16.37 -4.98
C GLU A 58 2.30 14.87 -4.72
N VAL A 59 3.45 14.31 -5.13
CA VAL A 59 3.75 12.88 -5.01
C VAL A 59 5.00 12.69 -4.15
N LEU A 60 4.90 11.82 -3.15
CA LEU A 60 6.00 11.40 -2.30
C LEU A 60 6.20 9.88 -2.46
N LEU A 61 7.45 9.47 -2.68
CA LEU A 61 7.83 8.07 -2.83
C LEU A 61 8.68 7.63 -1.64
N GLU A 62 8.15 6.74 -0.82
CA GLU A 62 8.83 6.24 0.38
C GLU A 62 9.25 4.78 0.18
N PRO A 63 10.51 4.41 0.49
CA PRO A 63 10.93 3.02 0.44
C PRO A 63 10.16 2.18 1.46
N VAL A 64 9.84 0.94 1.10
CA VAL A 64 9.27 0.00 2.07
C VAL A 64 10.35 -0.42 3.05
N VAL A 65 10.13 -0.18 4.34
CA VAL A 65 11.03 -0.69 5.38
C VAL A 65 10.64 -2.14 5.68
N PRO A 66 11.55 -3.11 5.49
CA PRO A 66 11.26 -4.50 5.82
C PRO A 66 11.09 -4.64 7.33
N ASP A 67 10.04 -5.34 7.75
CA ASP A 67 9.87 -5.75 9.13
C ASP A 67 10.68 -7.03 9.36
N LEU A 68 11.91 -6.85 9.83
CA LEU A 68 12.86 -7.94 10.08
C LEU A 68 12.55 -8.74 11.35
N THR A 69 11.47 -8.42 12.07
CA THR A 69 11.09 -9.16 13.29
C THR A 69 10.45 -10.51 12.98
N ARG A 70 10.03 -10.72 11.72
CA ARG A 70 9.50 -11.99 11.21
C ARG A 70 10.55 -12.75 10.40
N GLU A 71 11.16 -13.73 11.05
CA GLU A 71 12.19 -14.60 10.47
C GLU A 71 11.71 -15.36 9.23
N ASP A 72 10.41 -15.68 9.15
CA ASP A 72 9.76 -16.35 8.01
C ASP A 72 9.71 -15.49 6.74
N CYS A 73 9.78 -14.17 6.88
CA CYS A 73 9.64 -13.23 5.78
C CYS A 73 10.95 -12.51 5.43
N ALA A 74 12.03 -12.68 6.21
CA ALA A 74 13.26 -11.89 6.07
C ALA A 74 13.90 -12.01 4.66
N SER A 75 13.94 -13.22 4.10
CA SER A 75 14.59 -13.48 2.80
C SER A 75 13.89 -12.79 1.62
N CYS A 76 12.55 -12.80 1.60
CA CYS A 76 11.77 -12.14 0.55
C CYS A 76 11.76 -10.61 0.75
N GLN A 77 11.66 -10.17 2.01
CA GLN A 77 11.63 -8.75 2.34
C GLN A 77 12.93 -8.03 1.97
N ILE A 78 14.10 -8.66 2.13
CA ILE A 78 15.38 -8.00 1.82
C ILE A 78 15.52 -7.67 0.34
N LEU A 79 15.08 -8.56 -0.56
CA LEU A 79 15.24 -8.34 -2.00
C LEU A 79 14.11 -7.46 -2.59
N ASP A 80 12.87 -7.68 -2.15
CA ASP A 80 11.71 -6.95 -2.65
C ASP A 80 11.59 -5.55 -2.03
N CYS A 81 11.81 -5.38 -0.72
CA CYS A 81 11.63 -4.06 -0.07
C CYS A 81 12.64 -3.01 -0.57
N LEU A 82 13.82 -3.42 -1.07
CA LEU A 82 14.78 -2.51 -1.70
C LEU A 82 14.28 -1.93 -3.03
N LEU A 83 13.40 -2.66 -3.72
CA LEU A 83 12.87 -2.27 -5.03
C LEU A 83 11.47 -1.66 -4.92
N LEU A 84 10.75 -1.94 -3.83
CA LEU A 84 9.40 -1.45 -3.58
C LEU A 84 9.42 -0.06 -2.95
N LYS A 85 8.57 0.83 -3.47
CA LYS A 85 8.23 2.08 -2.79
C LYS A 85 6.73 2.21 -2.66
N THR A 86 6.30 2.82 -1.57
CA THR A 86 4.93 3.25 -1.35
C THR A 86 4.74 4.66 -1.90
N VAL A 87 3.70 4.83 -2.71
CA VAL A 87 3.27 6.11 -3.27
C VAL A 87 2.32 6.78 -2.28
N TYR A 88 2.66 8.01 -1.93
CA TYR A 88 1.82 8.93 -1.19
C TYR A 88 1.49 10.12 -2.07
N THR A 89 0.25 10.62 -1.96
CA THR A 89 -0.19 11.81 -2.68
C THR A 89 -0.81 12.81 -1.74
N ARG A 90 -0.63 14.10 -2.03
CA ARG A 90 -1.34 15.19 -1.39
C ARG A 90 -1.92 16.11 -2.48
N PRO A 91 -3.12 16.69 -2.33
CA PRO A 91 -3.58 17.72 -3.24
C PRO A 91 -2.52 18.84 -3.32
N GLY A 92 -2.09 19.17 -4.54
CA GLY A 92 -1.24 20.33 -4.79
C GLY A 92 -2.00 21.61 -4.47
N LYS A 93 -1.26 22.64 -4.09
CA LYS A 93 -1.82 23.97 -3.82
C LYS A 93 -2.43 24.61 -5.06
#